data_AF-A0A3M0SPN9-F1
#
_entry.id   AF-A0A3M0SPN9-F1
#
_cell.length_a   1.000
_cell.length_b   1.000
_cell.length_c   1.000
_cell.angle_alpha   90.00
_cell.angle_beta   90.00
_cell.angle_gamma   90.00
#
_symmetry.space_group_name_H-M   'P 1'
#
loop_
_entity.id
_entity.type
_entity.pdbx_description
1 polymer ?
#
loop_
_entity_poly.entity_id
_entity_poly.type
_entity_poly.pdbx_seq_one_letter_code
_entity_poly.pdbx_strand_id
1 'polypeptide(L)'
;MIYVLFIGCMCILISLGCYSMEMHIRSNNLNSHKKSIQVDVTEKYREYLFTELNEYISKNPSCDDNGIKQYISSLDNFKIYFEECYIFYNKNTDCFKVEYIFNGEFYKEETYEYEVKNKDILYSCIDYSFKKGGLEK
;
A
#
# COMPACT_ATOMS: atom_id res chain seq x y z
N MET A 1 9.94 64.07 -4.23
CA MET A 1 8.81 63.32 -3.64
C MET A 1 8.42 62.08 -4.43
N ILE A 2 8.15 62.18 -5.73
CA ILE A 2 7.70 61.03 -6.57
C ILE A 2 8.68 59.85 -6.55
N TYR A 3 9.99 60.13 -6.62
CA TYR A 3 11.04 59.10 -6.59
C TYR A 3 11.08 58.31 -5.27
N VAL A 4 10.84 58.99 -4.14
CA VAL A 4 10.83 58.37 -2.80
C VAL A 4 9.59 57.48 -2.64
N LEU A 5 8.44 57.92 -3.16
CA LEU A 5 7.21 57.12 -3.19
C LEU A 5 7.39 55.86 -4.05
N PHE A 6 8.04 56.00 -5.21
CA PHE A 6 8.27 54.87 -6.13
C PHE A 6 9.20 53.82 -5.53
N ILE A 7 10.30 54.24 -4.88
CA ILE A 7 11.21 53.34 -4.16
C ILE A 7 10.47 52.66 -3.00
N GLY A 8 9.65 53.40 -2.25
CA GLY A 8 8.85 52.83 -1.16
C GLY A 8 7.90 51.74 -1.65
N CYS A 9 7.20 51.96 -2.77
CA CYS A 9 6.32 50.96 -3.37
C CYS A 9 7.10 49.72 -3.85
N MET A 10 8.27 49.89 -4.46
CA MET A 10 9.11 48.77 -4.89
C MET A 10 9.60 47.93 -3.70
N CYS A 11 10.01 48.56 -2.60
CA CYS A 11 10.40 47.85 -1.38
C CYS A 11 9.26 47.00 -0.82
N ILE A 12 8.05 47.54 -0.77
CA ILE A 12 6.86 46.80 -0.27
C ILE A 12 6.57 45.58 -1.15
N LEU A 13 6.65 45.73 -2.48
CA LEU A 13 6.42 44.62 -3.42
C LEU A 13 7.46 43.51 -3.28
N ILE A 14 8.73 43.87 -3.10
CA ILE A 14 9.81 42.89 -2.89
C ILE A 14 9.59 42.14 -1.57
N SER A 15 9.26 42.85 -0.48
CA SER A 15 8.96 42.21 0.81
C SER A 15 7.75 41.28 0.73
N LEU A 16 6.68 41.67 0.01
CA LEU A 16 5.54 40.78 -0.25
C LEU A 16 5.94 39.54 -1.05
N GLY A 17 6.80 39.69 -2.05
CA GLY A 17 7.32 38.59 -2.86
C GLY A 17 8.10 37.58 -2.02
N CYS A 18 9.02 38.06 -1.18
CA CYS A 18 9.78 37.20 -0.25
C CYS A 18 8.85 36.47 0.73
N TYR A 19 7.87 37.18 1.31
CA TYR A 19 6.89 36.59 2.23
C TYR A 19 6.03 35.50 1.55
N SER A 20 5.55 35.76 0.33
CA SER A 20 4.77 34.79 -0.43
C SER A 20 5.58 33.54 -0.77
N MET A 21 6.87 33.71 -1.10
CA MET A 21 7.76 32.59 -1.40
C MET A 21 8.00 31.70 -0.17
N GLU A 22 8.29 32.30 0.98
CA GLU A 22 8.45 31.56 2.25
C GLU A 22 7.18 30.80 2.66
N MET A 23 6.01 31.44 2.52
CA MET A 23 4.73 30.81 2.81
C MET A 23 4.45 29.63 1.86
N HIS A 24 4.84 29.74 0.58
CA HIS A 24 4.70 28.65 -0.38
C HIS A 24 5.63 27.48 -0.05
N ILE A 25 6.88 27.74 0.34
CA ILE A 25 7.82 26.71 0.80
C ILE A 25 7.27 26.00 2.04
N ARG A 26 6.79 26.76 3.02
CA ARG A 26 6.20 26.20 4.26
C ARG A 26 4.96 25.35 3.97
N SER A 27 4.09 25.83 3.07
CA SER A 27 2.90 25.07 2.63
C SER A 27 3.30 23.76 1.96
N ASN A 28 4.30 23.80 1.08
CA ASN A 28 4.78 22.61 0.39
C ASN A 28 5.39 21.58 1.36
N ASN A 29 6.18 22.05 2.33
CA ASN A 29 6.74 21.19 3.37
C ASN A 29 5.65 20.56 4.25
N LEU A 30 4.62 21.32 4.63
CA LEU A 30 3.47 20.79 5.38
C LEU A 30 2.69 19.76 4.56
N ASN A 31 2.48 19.99 3.26
CA ASN A 31 1.80 19.03 2.39
C ASN A 31 2.62 17.77 2.18
N SER A 32 3.94 17.89 2.02
CA SER A 32 4.86 16.76 1.95
C SER A 32 4.82 15.93 3.23
N HIS A 33 4.84 16.59 4.39
CA HIS A 33 4.76 15.93 5.69
C HIS A 33 3.39 15.26 5.93
N LYS A 34 2.29 15.88 5.48
CA LYS A 34 0.96 15.25 5.50
C LYS A 34 0.92 14.01 4.61
N LYS A 35 1.54 14.07 3.43
CA LYS A 35 1.62 12.94 2.50
C LYS A 35 2.45 11.79 3.08
N SER A 36 3.51 12.08 3.85
CA SER A 36 4.31 11.03 4.50
C SER A 36 3.62 10.37 5.69
N ILE A 37 2.59 11.00 6.27
CA ILE A 37 1.78 10.44 7.38
C ILE A 37 0.49 9.80 6.84
N GLN A 38 0.18 9.95 5.55
CA GLN A 38 -0.99 9.35 4.96
C GLN A 38 -0.80 7.83 4.89
N VAL A 39 -1.35 7.13 5.88
CA VAL A 39 -1.45 5.67 5.93
C VAL A 39 -2.19 5.21 4.67
N ASP A 40 -1.60 4.26 3.95
CA ASP A 40 -2.26 3.65 2.80
C ASP A 40 -3.56 2.99 3.29
N VAL A 41 -4.68 3.31 2.64
CA VAL A 41 -6.01 2.79 3.00
C VAL A 41 -6.01 1.25 3.04
N THR A 42 -5.13 0.63 2.26
CA THR A 42 -4.96 -0.83 2.17
C THR A 42 -4.16 -1.45 3.31
N GLU A 43 -3.37 -0.67 4.06
CA GLU A 43 -2.41 -1.19 5.05
C GLU A 43 -3.09 -1.97 6.18
N LYS A 44 -4.18 -1.42 6.73
CA LYS A 44 -5.00 -2.12 7.74
C LYS A 44 -5.48 -3.48 7.20
N TYR A 45 -6.10 -3.49 6.03
CA TYR A 45 -6.68 -4.71 5.43
C TYR A 45 -5.59 -5.76 5.18
N ARG A 46 -4.44 -5.30 4.69
CA ARG A 46 -3.26 -6.13 4.47
C ARG A 46 -2.81 -6.83 5.75
N GLU A 47 -2.61 -6.08 6.83
CA GLU A 47 -2.17 -6.63 8.11
C GLU A 47 -3.15 -7.68 8.67
N TYR A 48 -4.46 -7.39 8.64
CA TYR A 48 -5.48 -8.35 9.08
C TYR A 48 -5.47 -9.63 8.23
N LEU A 49 -5.46 -9.49 6.90
CA LEU A 49 -5.48 -10.64 6.00
C LEU A 49 -4.25 -11.54 6.17
N PHE A 50 -3.05 -10.98 6.32
CA PHE A 50 -1.84 -11.76 6.55
C PHE A 50 -1.78 -12.36 7.95
N THR A 51 -2.34 -11.68 8.97
CA THR A 51 -2.44 -12.24 10.31
C THR A 51 -3.33 -13.47 10.32
N GLU A 52 -4.51 -13.38 9.69
CA GLU A 52 -5.45 -14.51 9.55
C GLU A 52 -4.84 -15.64 8.70
N LEU A 53 -4.14 -15.31 7.61
CA LEU A 53 -3.42 -16.31 6.80
C LEU A 53 -2.36 -17.05 7.61
N ASN A 54 -1.57 -16.32 8.38
CA ASN A 54 -0.54 -16.94 9.22
C ASN A 54 -1.16 -17.81 10.32
N GLU A 55 -2.21 -17.33 10.98
CA GLU A 55 -2.92 -18.13 11.99
C GLU A 55 -3.51 -19.40 11.37
N TYR A 56 -4.07 -19.31 10.16
CA TYR A 56 -4.57 -20.45 9.42
C TYR A 56 -3.45 -21.45 9.12
N ILE A 57 -2.30 -20.98 8.62
CA ILE A 57 -1.19 -21.87 8.27
C ILE A 57 -0.56 -22.49 9.53
N SER A 58 -0.35 -21.71 10.59
CA SER A 58 0.26 -22.18 11.85
C SER A 58 -0.58 -23.24 12.57
N LYS A 59 -1.91 -23.20 12.44
CA LYS A 59 -2.82 -24.23 13.01
C LYS A 59 -2.74 -25.56 12.26
N ASN A 60 -2.16 -25.60 11.06
CA ASN A 60 -2.12 -26.78 10.21
C ASN A 60 -0.72 -27.42 10.21
N PRO A 61 -0.53 -28.58 10.87
CA PRO A 61 0.79 -29.17 11.12
C PRO A 61 1.49 -29.76 9.88
N SER A 62 0.88 -29.70 8.70
CA SER A 62 1.44 -30.19 7.43
C SER A 62 2.19 -29.12 6.61
N CYS A 63 2.35 -27.92 7.15
CA CYS A 63 2.86 -26.74 6.45
C CYS A 63 4.38 -26.48 6.69
N ASP A 64 5.23 -27.46 6.38
CA ASP A 64 6.69 -27.24 6.26
C ASP A 64 7.04 -26.57 4.90
N ASP A 65 8.32 -26.26 4.61
CA ASP A 65 8.80 -25.49 3.43
C ASP A 65 8.15 -25.87 2.07
N ASN A 66 7.85 -27.16 1.84
CA ASN A 66 7.18 -27.66 0.63
C ASN A 66 5.70 -28.02 0.85
N GLY A 67 5.25 -28.01 2.11
CA GLY A 67 3.93 -28.39 2.56
C GLY A 67 2.89 -27.31 2.32
N ILE A 68 3.23 -26.02 2.45
CA ILE A 68 2.27 -24.91 2.26
C ILE A 68 1.68 -24.93 0.85
N LYS A 69 2.53 -25.00 -0.17
CA LYS A 69 2.10 -25.11 -1.57
C LYS A 69 1.16 -26.29 -1.78
N GLN A 70 1.57 -27.48 -1.34
CA GLN A 70 0.79 -28.70 -1.53
C GLN A 70 -0.54 -28.66 -0.77
N TYR A 71 -0.51 -28.17 0.46
CA TYR A 71 -1.67 -28.03 1.34
C TYR A 71 -2.67 -27.02 0.76
N ILE A 72 -2.24 -25.80 0.48
CA ILE A 72 -3.12 -24.76 -0.05
C ILE A 72 -3.58 -25.10 -1.47
N SER A 73 -2.73 -25.75 -2.27
CA SER A 73 -3.14 -26.24 -3.59
C SER A 73 -4.15 -27.39 -3.51
N SER A 74 -4.18 -28.16 -2.42
CA SER A 74 -5.19 -29.20 -2.18
C SER A 74 -6.54 -28.61 -1.77
N LEU A 75 -6.55 -27.43 -1.17
CA LEU A 75 -7.77 -26.71 -0.84
C LEU A 75 -8.42 -26.18 -2.13
N ASP A 76 -9.71 -26.46 -2.27
CA ASP A 76 -10.50 -25.90 -3.34
C ASP A 76 -11.01 -24.52 -2.95
N ASN A 77 -10.84 -23.52 -3.83
CA ASN A 77 -11.25 -22.14 -3.62
C ASN A 77 -10.81 -21.50 -2.28
N PHE A 78 -9.57 -21.75 -1.84
CA PHE A 78 -9.04 -21.14 -0.62
C PHE A 78 -9.05 -19.61 -0.70
N LYS A 79 -9.78 -18.99 0.23
CA LYS A 79 -9.89 -17.53 0.39
C LYS A 79 -10.04 -17.19 1.86
N ILE A 80 -9.29 -16.18 2.31
CA ILE A 80 -9.46 -15.56 3.63
C ILE A 80 -9.97 -14.16 3.41
N TYR A 81 -11.01 -13.79 4.17
CA TYR A 81 -11.75 -12.56 3.99
C TYR A 81 -11.56 -11.63 5.18
N PHE A 82 -11.51 -10.34 4.88
CA PHE A 82 -11.65 -9.28 5.85
C PHE A 82 -12.50 -8.17 5.23
N GLU A 83 -13.74 -8.04 5.72
CA GLU A 83 -14.78 -7.21 5.09
C GLU A 83 -15.00 -7.64 3.61
N GLU A 84 -14.90 -6.71 2.66
CA GLU A 84 -15.02 -6.98 1.22
C GLU A 84 -13.69 -7.43 0.57
N CYS A 85 -12.57 -7.25 1.28
CA CYS A 85 -11.24 -7.59 0.80
C CYS A 85 -10.93 -9.06 1.09
N TYR A 86 -10.06 -9.67 0.27
CA TYR A 86 -9.65 -11.06 0.50
C TYR A 86 -8.27 -11.38 -0.03
N ILE A 87 -7.64 -12.37 0.60
CA ILE A 87 -6.40 -13.00 0.14
C ILE A 87 -6.71 -14.40 -0.37
N PHE A 88 -6.11 -14.76 -1.50
CA PHE A 88 -6.25 -16.07 -2.12
C PHE A 88 -4.93 -16.54 -2.71
N TYR A 89 -4.84 -17.84 -2.96
CA TYR A 89 -3.63 -18.45 -3.49
C TYR A 89 -3.77 -18.78 -4.98
N ASN A 90 -2.83 -18.29 -5.79
CA ASN A 90 -2.77 -18.57 -7.22
C ASN A 90 -1.85 -19.77 -7.49
N LYS A 91 -2.45 -20.92 -7.78
CA LYS A 91 -1.73 -22.19 -8.04
C LYS A 91 -0.81 -22.13 -9.26
N ASN A 92 -1.13 -21.29 -10.24
CA ASN A 92 -0.36 -21.21 -11.49
C ASN A 92 0.96 -20.46 -11.32
N THR A 93 0.99 -19.45 -10.45
CA THR A 93 2.16 -18.60 -10.22
C THR A 93 2.85 -18.88 -8.89
N ASP A 94 2.25 -19.73 -8.03
CA ASP A 94 2.75 -20.01 -6.68
C ASP A 94 2.89 -18.73 -5.83
N CYS A 95 1.87 -17.87 -5.88
CA CYS A 95 1.86 -16.59 -5.17
C CYS A 95 0.53 -16.40 -4.44
N PHE A 96 0.56 -15.62 -3.37
CA PHE A 96 -0.65 -15.08 -2.78
C PHE A 96 -1.06 -13.79 -3.49
N LYS A 97 -2.36 -13.59 -3.62
CA LYS A 97 -2.94 -12.37 -4.18
C LYS A 97 -3.92 -11.78 -3.20
N VAL A 98 -3.82 -10.48 -2.98
CA VAL A 98 -4.74 -9.71 -2.15
C VAL A 98 -5.56 -8.82 -3.07
N GLU A 99 -6.88 -9.00 -3.06
CA GLU A 99 -7.82 -8.10 -3.74
C GLU A 99 -8.45 -7.15 -2.71
N TYR A 100 -8.25 -5.85 -2.95
CA TYR A 100 -8.87 -4.78 -2.18
C TYR A 100 -10.13 -4.31 -2.89
N ILE A 101 -11.26 -4.38 -2.18
CA ILE A 101 -12.57 -3.98 -2.66
C ILE A 101 -13.14 -2.98 -1.65
N PHE A 102 -13.61 -1.85 -2.15
CA PHE A 102 -14.25 -0.81 -1.33
C PHE A 102 -15.58 -0.41 -1.96
N ASN A 103 -16.65 -0.47 -1.18
CA ASN A 103 -18.02 -0.17 -1.63
C ASN A 103 -18.46 -1.03 -2.83
N GLY A 104 -18.03 -2.29 -2.88
CA GLY A 104 -18.31 -3.22 -3.97
C GLY A 104 -17.49 -2.99 -5.24
N GLU A 105 -16.61 -2.00 -5.29
CA GLU A 105 -15.75 -1.71 -6.43
C GLU A 105 -14.30 -2.19 -6.19
N PHE A 106 -13.72 -2.79 -7.22
CA PHE A 106 -12.31 -3.19 -7.20
C PHE A 106 -11.42 -1.95 -7.10
N TYR A 107 -10.53 -1.95 -6.12
CA TYR A 107 -9.58 -0.86 -5.90
C TYR A 107 -8.18 -1.21 -6.39
N LYS A 108 -7.63 -2.33 -5.92
CA LYS A 108 -6.25 -2.75 -6.18
C LYS A 108 -6.10 -4.26 -5.98
N GLU A 109 -5.20 -4.89 -6.72
CA GLU A 109 -4.70 -6.23 -6.47
C GLU A 109 -3.20 -6.13 -6.16
N GLU A 110 -2.73 -6.90 -5.19
CA GLU A 110 -1.30 -7.03 -4.89
C GLU A 110 -0.90 -8.51 -4.94
N THR A 111 0.25 -8.80 -5.54
CA THR A 111 0.80 -10.14 -5.65
C THR A 111 2.02 -10.28 -4.74
N TYR A 112 2.03 -11.36 -3.97
CA TYR A 112 3.02 -11.65 -2.94
C TYR A 112 3.67 -13.01 -3.18
N GLU A 113 4.99 -13.01 -3.25
CA GLU A 113 5.80 -14.21 -3.04
C GLU A 113 5.93 -14.49 -1.55
N TYR A 114 6.16 -15.75 -1.20
CA TYR A 114 6.38 -16.16 0.17
C TYR A 114 7.62 -17.04 0.29
N GLU A 115 8.34 -16.87 1.39
CA GLU A 115 9.48 -17.70 1.76
C GLU A 115 9.27 -18.18 3.20
N VAL A 116 9.48 -19.47 3.44
CA VAL A 116 9.40 -20.04 4.77
C VAL A 116 10.81 -20.05 5.37
N LYS A 117 10.97 -19.41 6.53
CA LYS A 117 12.24 -19.38 7.28
C LYS A 117 11.97 -19.73 8.73
N ASN A 118 12.57 -20.81 9.22
CA ASN A 118 12.50 -21.22 10.63
C ASN A 118 11.06 -21.30 11.20
N LYS A 119 10.09 -21.75 10.38
CA LYS A 119 8.63 -21.83 10.67
C LYS A 119 7.86 -20.50 10.59
N ASP A 120 8.54 -19.40 10.32
CA ASP A 120 7.90 -18.13 9.99
C ASP A 120 7.73 -18.01 8.47
N ILE A 121 6.65 -17.36 8.04
CA ILE A 121 6.36 -17.10 6.63
C ILE A 121 6.58 -15.62 6.38
N LEU A 122 7.49 -15.33 5.45
CA LEU A 122 7.78 -13.98 5.01
C LEU A 122 7.09 -13.73 3.68
N TYR A 123 6.29 -12.68 3.61
CA TYR A 123 5.62 -12.28 2.38
C TYR A 123 6.31 -11.06 1.78
N SER A 124 6.63 -11.12 0.49
CA SER A 124 7.25 -10.03 -0.26
C SER A 124 6.33 -9.61 -1.39
N CYS A 125 5.92 -8.34 -1.41
CA CYS A 125 5.13 -7.80 -2.51
C CYS A 125 6.00 -7.72 -3.77
N ILE A 126 5.60 -8.41 -4.83
CA ILE A 126 6.34 -8.45 -6.10
C ILE A 126 5.68 -7.63 -7.21
N ASP A 127 4.36 -7.47 -7.15
CA ASP A 127 3.60 -6.75 -8.17
C ASP A 127 2.30 -6.18 -7.60
N TYR A 128 1.76 -5.15 -8.26
CA TYR A 128 0.46 -4.58 -7.94
C TYR A 128 -0.27 -4.07 -9.18
N SER A 129 -1.59 -4.13 -9.15
CA SER A 129 -2.42 -3.72 -10.28
C SER A 129 -3.65 -2.96 -9.83
N PHE A 130 -3.93 -1.83 -10.48
CA PHE A 130 -5.19 -1.09 -10.34
C PHE A 130 -6.25 -1.55 -11.36
N LYS A 131 -5.98 -2.63 -12.10
CA LYS A 131 -6.94 -3.26 -13.01
C LYS A 131 -7.14 -4.71 -12.59
N LYS A 132 -8.40 -5.12 -12.46
CA LYS A 132 -8.75 -6.50 -12.13
C LYS A 132 -8.17 -7.46 -13.17
N GLY A 133 -7.33 -8.40 -12.72
CA GLY A 133 -6.68 -9.39 -13.58
C GLY A 133 -5.54 -8.86 -14.47
N GLY A 134 -5.10 -7.61 -14.27
CA GLY A 134 -3.96 -7.05 -15.01
C GLY A 134 -2.64 -7.46 -14.38
N LEU A 135 -2.00 -8.51 -14.89
CA LEU A 135 -0.55 -8.67 -14.77
C LEU A 135 0.09 -7.66 -15.72
N GLU A 136 0.74 -6.60 -15.21
CA GLU A 136 1.66 -5.82 -16.04
C GLU A 136 2.92 -6.67 -16.23
N LYS A 137 3.12 -7.15 -17.46
CA LYS A 137 4.30 -7.90 -17.89
C LYS A 137 5.54 -7.01 -17.94
#